data_AF-A0A1I1R5L4-F1
#
_entry.id   AF-A0A1I1R5L4-F1
#
_cell.length_a   1.000
_cell.length_b   1.000
_cell.length_c   1.000
_cell.angle_alpha   90.00
_cell.angle_beta   90.00
_cell.angle_gamma   90.00
#
_symmetry.space_group_name_H-M   'P 1'
#
loop_
_entity.id
_entity.type
_entity.pdbx_description
1 polymer ?
#
loop_
_entity_poly.entity_id
_entity_poly.type
_entity_poly.pdbx_seq_one_letter_code
_entity_poly.pdbx_strand_id
1 'polypeptide(L)'
;MKGLLMILLVLLSGCHTPKIYIINQGYSQKQLSSFKQAFKQQGLTVYDSQVNIPQEFTDVALATNIGFSDQELINKVQSILNGFELSNAEHYRFKQGNHYYSDNNIGVYLKNPNRLDKEDLPPYLTTQNCITADATLQLNKSGKFVLEYENRPYTDDKLHKVSGFWRYVGGELILTGKLVEPQYYQQSNETMQTHLGLRPGEVFKPKMNKHSLPALNCEFSIVYMDKK
;
A
#
# COMPACT_ATOMS: atom_id res chain seq x y z
N MET A 1 18.30 53.43 24.38
CA MET A 1 17.44 52.54 23.55
C MET A 1 18.26 51.53 22.73
N LYS A 2 19.22 50.81 23.32
CA LYS A 2 20.03 49.79 22.61
C LYS A 2 19.84 48.36 23.17
N GLY A 3 19.19 48.20 24.31
CA GLY A 3 18.93 46.89 24.94
C GLY A 3 17.63 46.20 24.50
N LEU A 4 16.72 46.89 23.82
CA LEU A 4 15.41 46.32 23.46
C LEU A 4 15.44 45.48 22.18
N LEU A 5 16.47 45.65 21.33
CA LEU A 5 16.58 44.94 20.05
C LEU A 5 17.13 43.51 20.19
N MET A 6 17.79 43.19 21.31
CA MET A 6 18.40 41.86 21.53
C MET A 6 17.41 40.81 22.04
N ILE A 7 16.31 41.24 22.68
CA ILE A 7 15.29 40.35 23.25
C ILE A 7 14.34 39.82 22.15
N LEU A 8 14.20 40.53 21.03
CA LEU A 8 13.28 40.15 19.96
C LEU A 8 13.82 39.04 19.03
N LEU A 9 15.14 38.77 19.04
CA LEU A 9 15.74 37.72 18.19
C LEU A 9 15.69 36.30 18.80
N VAL A 10 15.38 36.15 20.09
CA VAL A 10 15.36 34.82 20.76
C VAL A 10 14.03 34.09 20.51
N LEU A 11 12.97 34.80 20.09
CA LEU A 11 11.62 34.24 19.91
C LEU A 11 11.36 33.65 18.51
N LEU A 12 12.35 33.63 17.61
CA LEU A 12 12.23 33.12 16.24
C LEU A 12 12.82 31.71 16.04
N SER A 13 13.20 31.01 17.11
CA SER A 13 13.46 29.58 17.05
C SER A 13 12.12 28.83 16.92
N GLY A 14 11.55 28.84 15.72
CA GLY A 14 10.46 27.94 15.38
C GLY A 14 10.96 26.50 15.54
N CYS A 15 10.64 25.88 16.68
CA CYS A 15 10.88 24.45 16.90
C CYS A 15 10.11 23.66 15.84
N HIS A 16 10.77 23.32 14.73
CA HIS A 16 10.23 22.36 13.79
C HIS A 16 10.25 21.00 14.47
N THR A 17 9.09 20.55 14.94
CA THR A 17 8.96 19.23 15.55
C THR A 17 9.00 18.17 14.47
N PRO A 18 9.89 17.17 14.59
CA PRO A 18 10.02 16.12 13.60
C PRO A 18 8.72 15.31 13.50
N LYS A 19 8.30 14.98 12.28
CA LYS A 19 7.06 14.23 12.03
C LYS A 19 7.38 12.78 11.71
N ILE A 20 6.55 11.89 12.25
CA ILE A 20 6.56 10.45 11.95
C ILE A 20 5.44 10.16 10.96
N TYR A 21 5.79 9.62 9.80
CA TYR A 21 4.82 9.14 8.83
C TYR A 21 4.76 7.62 8.91
N ILE A 22 3.61 7.06 9.32
CA ILE A 22 3.43 5.61 9.34
C ILE A 22 2.82 5.18 8.00
N ILE A 23 3.53 4.27 7.34
CA ILE A 23 3.07 3.57 6.15
C ILE A 23 2.71 2.16 6.60
N ASN A 24 1.42 1.86 6.59
CA ASN A 24 0.91 0.58 7.04
C ASN A 24 0.54 -0.33 5.86
N GLN A 25 1.12 -1.51 5.82
CA GLN A 25 0.73 -2.59 4.93
C GLN A 25 0.40 -3.87 5.73
N GLY A 26 -0.87 -4.00 6.10
CA GLY A 26 -1.43 -5.24 6.64
C GLY A 26 -1.66 -5.28 8.16
N TYR A 27 -1.38 -4.21 8.91
CA TYR A 27 -1.83 -4.12 10.31
C TYR A 27 -3.26 -3.59 10.41
N SER A 28 -4.04 -4.11 11.35
CA SER A 28 -5.41 -3.65 11.62
C SER A 28 -5.44 -2.22 12.16
N GLN A 29 -6.60 -1.55 12.06
CA GLN A 29 -6.76 -0.21 12.61
C GLN A 29 -6.55 -0.16 14.13
N LYS A 30 -6.87 -1.24 14.84
CA LYS A 30 -6.60 -1.36 16.28
C LYS A 30 -5.09 -1.35 16.56
N GLN A 31 -4.33 -2.20 15.85
CA GLN A 31 -2.87 -2.24 15.99
C GLN A 31 -2.23 -0.92 15.60
N LEU A 32 -2.64 -0.33 14.48
CA LEU A 32 -2.14 0.96 14.02
C LEU A 32 -2.42 2.09 15.02
N SER A 33 -3.60 2.09 15.65
CA SER A 33 -3.94 3.04 16.70
C SER A 33 -3.03 2.89 17.92
N SER A 34 -2.72 1.65 18.33
CA SER A 34 -1.78 1.37 19.42
C SER A 34 -0.37 1.88 19.09
N PHE A 35 0.14 1.64 17.88
CA PHE A 35 1.45 2.17 17.46
C PHE A 35 1.48 3.70 17.56
N LYS A 36 0.51 4.37 16.96
CA LYS A 36 0.39 5.84 16.99
C LYS A 36 0.32 6.39 18.40
N GLN A 37 -0.41 5.72 19.29
CA GLN A 37 -0.54 6.14 20.68
C GLN A 37 0.81 6.08 21.40
N ALA A 38 1.60 5.02 21.20
CA ALA A 38 2.93 4.92 21.80
C ALA A 38 3.87 6.02 21.32
N PHE A 39 3.86 6.35 20.02
CA PHE A 39 4.61 7.50 19.49
C PHE A 39 4.14 8.83 20.12
N LYS A 40 2.82 9.07 20.21
CA LYS A 40 2.27 10.28 20.82
C LYS A 40 2.61 10.43 22.30
N GLN A 41 2.62 9.33 23.06
CA GLN A 41 3.02 9.31 24.47
C GLN A 41 4.48 9.73 24.67
N GLN A 42 5.32 9.57 23.65
CA GLN A 42 6.71 10.03 23.63
C GLN A 42 6.86 11.44 23.05
N GLY A 43 5.76 12.19 22.90
CA GLY A 43 5.76 13.57 22.39
C GLY A 43 5.96 13.70 20.88
N LEU A 44 5.81 12.61 20.12
CA LEU A 44 6.01 12.62 18.67
C LEU A 44 4.71 12.89 17.91
N THR A 45 4.81 13.69 16.86
CA THR A 45 3.68 13.98 15.95
C THR A 45 3.62 12.90 14.86
N VAL A 46 2.48 12.23 14.72
CA VAL A 46 2.32 11.07 13.83
C VAL A 46 1.22 11.28 12.79
N TYR A 47 1.50 10.93 11.55
CA TYR A 47 0.57 10.98 10.42
C TYR A 47 0.48 9.62 9.72
N ASP A 48 -0.69 9.34 9.14
CA ASP A 48 -0.83 8.26 8.17
C ASP A 48 -0.29 8.70 6.81
N SER A 49 0.40 7.79 6.14
CA SER A 49 0.79 7.95 4.75
C SER A 49 0.31 6.76 3.92
N GLN A 50 -0.20 7.06 2.74
CA GLN A 50 -0.73 6.08 1.77
C GLN A 50 0.27 5.77 0.66
N VAL A 51 1.55 6.10 0.85
CA VAL A 51 2.60 5.75 -0.12
C VAL A 51 2.87 4.25 -0.09
N ASN A 52 3.32 3.70 -1.22
CA ASN A 52 3.70 2.29 -1.27
C ASN A 52 5.01 2.04 -0.52
N ILE A 53 5.12 0.84 0.06
CA ILE A 53 6.37 0.36 0.67
C ILE A 53 7.28 -0.17 -0.47
N PRO A 54 8.52 0.35 -0.62
CA PRO A 54 9.49 -0.20 -1.57
C PRO A 54 9.73 -1.70 -1.36
N GLN A 55 10.08 -2.44 -2.42
CA GLN A 55 10.24 -3.90 -2.33
C GLN A 55 11.46 -4.29 -1.50
N GLU A 56 12.50 -3.49 -1.59
CA GLU A 56 13.76 -3.64 -0.88
C GLU A 56 13.60 -3.47 0.63
N PHE A 57 12.49 -2.87 1.10
CA PHE A 57 12.27 -2.68 2.52
C PHE A 57 11.86 -3.98 3.20
N THR A 58 12.56 -4.26 4.29
CA THR A 58 12.21 -5.27 5.29
C THR A 58 10.82 -5.04 5.88
N ASP A 59 10.37 -5.98 6.71
CA ASP A 59 9.03 -5.91 7.26
C ASP A 59 8.82 -4.74 8.22
N VAL A 60 9.90 -4.28 8.83
CA VAL A 60 9.94 -3.05 9.61
C VAL A 60 11.13 -2.25 9.10
N ALA A 61 10.87 -1.05 8.61
CA ALA A 61 11.90 -0.18 8.05
C ALA A 61 11.69 1.28 8.48
N LEU A 62 12.81 1.96 8.70
CA LEU A 62 12.87 3.39 8.95
C LEU A 62 13.50 4.07 7.75
N ALA A 63 12.93 5.20 7.36
CA ALA A 63 13.36 6.00 6.24
C ALA A 63 13.62 7.43 6.68
N THR A 64 14.78 7.98 6.33
CA THR A 64 15.08 9.39 6.56
C THR A 64 15.71 10.02 5.34
N ASN A 65 15.72 11.35 5.24
CA ASN A 65 16.50 12.03 4.22
C ASN A 65 18.02 11.89 4.48
N ILE A 66 18.86 12.20 3.48
CA ILE A 66 20.33 12.08 3.58
C ILE A 66 20.90 13.01 4.65
N GLY A 67 20.32 14.20 4.81
CA GLY A 67 20.74 15.20 5.80
C GLY A 67 20.28 14.91 7.23
N PHE A 68 19.51 13.84 7.45
CA PHE A 68 18.96 13.52 8.76
C PHE A 68 20.08 13.08 9.71
N SER A 69 20.20 13.76 10.84
CA SER A 69 21.28 13.55 11.81
C SER A 69 20.82 13.30 13.24
N ASP A 70 19.51 13.34 13.52
CA ASP A 70 18.97 13.15 14.87
C ASP A 70 18.92 11.66 15.25
N GLN A 71 20.07 11.15 15.70
CA GLN A 71 20.20 9.75 16.12
C GLN A 71 19.39 9.44 17.38
N GLU A 72 19.15 10.42 18.26
CA GLU A 72 18.32 10.21 19.44
C GLU A 72 16.89 9.89 19.03
N LEU A 73 16.35 10.63 18.05
CA LEU A 73 15.02 10.37 17.53
C LEU A 73 14.93 9.00 16.84
N ILE A 74 15.93 8.59 16.06
CA ILE A 74 15.97 7.25 15.46
C ILE A 74 15.91 6.17 16.54
N ASN A 75 16.75 6.28 17.57
CA ASN A 75 16.81 5.31 18.66
C ASN A 75 15.48 5.28 19.44
N LYS A 76 14.85 6.45 19.64
CA LYS A 76 13.52 6.57 20.28
C LYS A 76 12.44 5.87 19.48
N VAL A 77 12.42 6.07 18.16
CA VAL A 77 11.48 5.37 17.25
C VAL A 77 11.72 3.87 17.27
N GLN A 78 12.97 3.42 17.19
CA GLN A 78 13.31 1.98 17.27
C GLN A 78 12.88 1.37 18.61
N SER A 79 13.10 2.07 19.72
CA SER A 79 12.68 1.62 21.05
C SER A 79 11.16 1.43 21.15
N ILE A 80 10.39 2.36 20.61
CA ILE A 80 8.92 2.25 20.53
C ILE A 80 8.52 1.00 19.73
N LEU A 81 9.12 0.79 18.55
CA LEU A 81 8.84 -0.37 17.71
C LEU A 81 9.21 -1.70 18.40
N ASN A 82 10.34 -1.75 19.08
CA ASN A 82 10.76 -2.91 19.87
C ASN A 82 9.73 -3.27 20.95
N GLY A 83 9.06 -2.29 21.56
CA GLY A 83 7.98 -2.51 22.51
C GLY A 83 6.75 -3.23 21.94
N PHE A 84 6.64 -3.32 20.61
CA PHE A 84 5.61 -4.08 19.89
C PHE A 84 6.15 -5.35 19.24
N GLU A 85 7.33 -5.84 19.65
CA GLU A 85 8.00 -7.00 19.05
C GLU A 85 8.37 -6.76 17.56
N LEU A 86 8.37 -5.50 17.11
CA LEU A 86 8.77 -5.08 15.77
C LEU A 86 10.27 -4.77 15.74
N SER A 87 11.07 -5.75 16.18
CA SER A 87 12.51 -5.65 16.28
C SER A 87 13.19 -5.76 14.92
N ASN A 88 14.42 -5.22 14.81
CA ASN A 88 15.22 -5.17 13.58
C ASN A 88 14.70 -4.20 12.50
N ALA A 89 14.17 -3.04 12.94
CA ALA A 89 13.84 -1.97 12.02
C ALA A 89 15.10 -1.49 11.27
N GLU A 90 15.22 -1.86 9.99
CA GLU A 90 16.36 -1.46 9.17
C GLU A 90 16.25 0.02 8.80
N HIS A 91 17.36 0.75 8.93
CA HIS A 91 17.39 2.20 8.65
C HIS A 91 17.96 2.49 7.27
N TYR A 92 17.12 3.05 6.41
CA TYR A 92 17.44 3.49 5.06
C TYR A 92 17.57 5.02 5.01
N ARG A 93 18.69 5.51 4.49
CA ARG A 93 18.93 6.94 4.22
C ARG A 93 18.67 7.21 2.74
N PHE A 94 17.63 7.97 2.40
CA PHE A 94 17.10 8.04 1.04
C PHE A 94 17.95 8.88 0.08
N LYS A 95 18.75 8.18 -0.75
CA LYS A 95 18.86 8.42 -2.22
C LYS A 95 18.37 7.21 -3.04
N GLN A 96 18.09 6.05 -2.42
CA GLN A 96 17.60 4.85 -3.10
C GLN A 96 16.06 4.84 -3.11
N GLY A 97 15.41 4.79 -4.28
CA GLY A 97 13.97 4.47 -4.36
C GLY A 97 12.97 5.62 -4.54
N ASN A 98 13.37 6.86 -4.83
CA ASN A 98 12.47 7.98 -5.21
C ASN A 98 11.44 8.50 -4.16
N HIS A 99 11.51 8.09 -2.89
CA HIS A 99 10.71 8.71 -1.83
C HIS A 99 11.50 9.83 -1.13
N TYR A 100 11.16 11.10 -1.41
CA TYR A 100 11.78 12.26 -0.78
C TYR A 100 11.02 12.65 0.49
N TYR A 101 11.68 12.61 1.65
CA TYR A 101 11.18 13.24 2.87
C TYR A 101 11.80 14.63 3.00
N SER A 102 10.98 15.65 3.23
CA SER A 102 11.47 16.99 3.60
C SER A 102 12.11 16.97 4.99
N ASP A 103 12.96 17.97 5.25
CA ASP A 103 13.87 18.03 6.40
C ASP A 103 13.25 17.57 7.73
N ASN A 104 14.00 16.73 8.45
CA ASN A 104 13.72 16.23 9.80
C ASN A 104 12.50 15.30 10.01
N ASN A 105 12.04 14.58 9.00
CA ASN A 105 10.96 13.58 9.14
C ASN A 105 11.46 12.14 9.04
N ILE A 106 10.75 11.23 9.73
CA ILE A 106 11.00 9.78 9.66
C ILE A 106 9.78 9.09 9.05
N GLY A 107 10.00 8.31 8.00
CA GLY A 107 9.05 7.32 7.50
C GLY A 107 9.20 6.02 8.27
N VAL A 108 8.11 5.52 8.87
CA VAL A 108 8.04 4.22 9.55
C VAL A 108 7.20 3.30 8.68
N TYR A 109 7.84 2.33 8.07
CA TYR A 109 7.24 1.40 7.12
C TYR A 109 6.99 0.08 7.84
N LEU A 110 5.71 -0.29 7.93
CA LEU A 110 5.23 -1.46 8.66
C LEU A 110 4.55 -2.43 7.70
N LYS A 111 5.27 -3.48 7.36
CA LYS A 111 4.79 -4.67 6.67
C LYS A 111 4.41 -5.70 7.71
N ASN A 112 3.13 -6.04 7.84
CA ASN A 112 2.75 -7.11 8.75
C ASN A 112 3.23 -8.45 8.16
N PRO A 113 4.10 -9.24 8.82
CA PRO A 113 4.53 -10.54 8.30
C PRO A 113 3.38 -11.55 8.28
N ASN A 114 2.47 -11.46 9.26
CA ASN A 114 1.30 -12.33 9.43
C ASN A 114 0.09 -11.84 8.64
N ARG A 115 0.30 -10.88 7.74
CA ARG A 115 -0.74 -10.39 6.88
C ARG A 115 -1.13 -11.51 5.93
N LEU A 116 -2.43 -11.76 5.82
CA LEU A 116 -2.94 -12.77 4.90
C LEU A 116 -2.66 -12.39 3.42
N ASP A 117 -2.24 -11.14 3.13
CA ASP A 117 -1.84 -10.67 1.78
C ASP A 117 -0.38 -10.98 1.40
N LYS A 118 0.38 -11.72 2.21
CA LYS A 118 1.76 -12.11 1.86
C LYS A 118 1.87 -13.48 1.19
N GLU A 119 0.83 -14.30 1.22
CA GLU A 119 0.80 -15.59 0.53
C GLU A 119 -0.50 -15.74 -0.26
N ASP A 120 -0.33 -15.97 -1.57
CA ASP A 120 -1.33 -16.48 -2.51
C ASP A 120 -2.47 -15.59 -3.05
N LEU A 121 -2.30 -14.26 -3.20
CA LEU A 121 -3.11 -13.65 -4.28
C LEU A 121 -2.65 -14.23 -5.63
N PRO A 122 -3.58 -14.72 -6.47
CA PRO A 122 -3.22 -15.26 -7.76
C PRO A 122 -2.47 -14.21 -8.59
N PRO A 123 -1.34 -14.55 -9.21
CA PRO A 123 -0.56 -13.60 -10.00
C PRO A 123 -1.33 -13.10 -11.24
N TYR A 124 -2.34 -13.86 -11.67
CA TYR A 124 -3.20 -13.54 -12.80
C TYR A 124 -4.65 -13.83 -12.43
N LEU A 125 -5.52 -12.89 -12.74
CA LEU A 125 -6.96 -13.06 -12.70
C LEU A 125 -7.53 -12.74 -14.08
N THR A 126 -8.64 -13.38 -14.45
CA THR A 126 -9.30 -13.17 -15.74
C THR A 126 -10.76 -12.82 -15.53
N THR A 127 -11.31 -12.00 -16.42
CA THR A 127 -12.75 -11.77 -16.44
C THR A 127 -13.49 -13.03 -16.85
N GLN A 128 -14.63 -13.30 -16.21
CA GLN A 128 -15.54 -14.38 -16.60
C GLN A 128 -16.87 -13.81 -17.03
N ASN A 129 -17.37 -14.21 -18.20
CA ASN A 129 -18.68 -13.82 -18.73
C ASN A 129 -18.95 -12.30 -18.69
N CYS A 130 -17.91 -11.49 -18.84
CA CYS A 130 -18.01 -10.04 -18.83
C CYS A 130 -18.59 -9.56 -20.16
N ILE A 131 -19.68 -8.80 -20.10
CA ILE A 131 -20.36 -8.31 -21.31
C ILE A 131 -19.69 -7.08 -21.92
N THR A 132 -18.80 -6.40 -21.17
CA THR A 132 -18.20 -5.12 -21.54
C THR A 132 -16.74 -5.23 -21.98
N ALA A 133 -16.03 -6.30 -21.62
CA ALA A 133 -14.63 -6.52 -22.01
C ALA A 133 -14.20 -7.97 -21.75
N ASP A 134 -13.12 -8.42 -22.39
CA ASP A 134 -12.29 -9.50 -21.86
C ASP A 134 -11.02 -8.90 -21.30
N ALA A 135 -10.59 -9.32 -20.12
CA ALA A 135 -9.40 -8.78 -19.49
C ALA A 135 -8.61 -9.81 -18.68
N THR A 136 -7.30 -9.58 -18.65
CA THR A 136 -6.36 -10.22 -17.72
C THR A 136 -5.77 -9.17 -16.80
N LEU A 137 -5.89 -9.41 -15.50
CA LEU A 137 -5.31 -8.60 -14.44
C LEU A 137 -4.11 -9.33 -13.85
N GLN A 138 -2.92 -8.80 -14.08
CA GLN A 138 -1.69 -9.27 -13.46
C GLN A 138 -1.42 -8.51 -12.16
N LEU A 139 -1.22 -9.24 -11.07
CA LEU A 139 -0.88 -8.69 -9.75
C LEU A 139 0.56 -9.05 -9.39
N ASN A 140 1.47 -8.08 -9.51
CA ASN A 140 2.88 -8.28 -9.18
C ASN A 140 3.10 -8.16 -7.66
N LYS A 141 3.96 -9.01 -7.08
CA LYS A 141 4.42 -8.95 -5.68
C LYS A 141 4.97 -7.59 -5.23
N SER A 142 5.34 -6.70 -6.18
CA SER A 142 5.71 -5.30 -5.94
C SER A 142 4.55 -4.37 -5.59
N GLY A 143 3.30 -4.85 -5.60
CA GLY A 143 2.12 -4.01 -5.45
C GLY A 143 1.76 -3.23 -6.72
N LYS A 144 2.34 -3.61 -7.88
CA LYS A 144 1.95 -3.06 -9.20
C LYS A 144 1.01 -4.01 -9.91
N PHE A 145 0.01 -3.47 -10.60
CA PHE A 145 -0.81 -4.26 -11.49
C PHE A 145 -0.63 -3.84 -12.95
N VAL A 146 -0.90 -4.78 -13.84
CA VAL A 146 -1.09 -4.55 -15.27
C VAL A 146 -2.45 -5.13 -15.65
N LEU A 147 -3.29 -4.32 -16.26
CA LEU A 147 -4.56 -4.72 -16.84
C LEU A 147 -4.41 -4.69 -18.36
N GLU A 148 -4.60 -5.83 -18.99
CA GLU A 148 -4.70 -5.97 -20.44
C GLU A 148 -6.14 -6.35 -20.79
N TYR A 149 -6.76 -5.61 -21.72
CA TYR A 149 -8.17 -5.84 -22.03
C TYR A 149 -8.55 -5.47 -23.47
N GLU A 150 -9.62 -6.10 -23.95
CA GLU A 150 -10.28 -5.81 -25.21
C GLU A 150 -11.75 -5.46 -24.91
N ASN A 151 -12.31 -4.44 -25.56
CA ASN A 151 -13.69 -4.03 -25.31
C ASN A 151 -14.68 -5.02 -25.93
N ARG A 152 -15.87 -5.14 -25.32
CA ARG A 152 -17.03 -5.84 -25.91
C ARG A 152 -18.20 -4.87 -26.10
N PRO A 153 -18.85 -4.87 -27.30
CA PRO A 153 -18.42 -5.56 -28.52
C PRO A 153 -17.04 -5.06 -28.97
N TYR A 154 -16.29 -5.88 -29.71
CA TYR A 154 -14.96 -5.52 -30.18
C TYR A 154 -15.06 -4.32 -31.14
N THR A 155 -14.80 -3.13 -30.61
CA THR A 155 -14.86 -1.86 -31.35
C THR A 155 -13.54 -1.53 -32.03
N ASP A 156 -12.45 -2.12 -31.56
CA ASP A 156 -11.10 -2.01 -32.12
C ASP A 156 -10.35 -3.34 -31.99
N ASP A 157 -9.54 -3.68 -32.99
CA ASP A 157 -8.64 -4.85 -32.96
C ASP A 157 -7.39 -4.56 -32.10
N LYS A 158 -7.58 -3.95 -30.92
CA LYS A 158 -6.50 -3.45 -30.07
C LYS A 158 -6.60 -4.03 -28.67
N LEU A 159 -5.48 -4.58 -28.22
CA LEU A 159 -5.24 -4.87 -26.82
C LEU A 159 -4.88 -3.58 -26.08
N HIS A 160 -5.77 -3.12 -25.21
CA HIS A 160 -5.54 -1.96 -24.35
C HIS A 160 -4.74 -2.39 -23.12
N LYS A 161 -3.86 -1.51 -22.64
CA LYS A 161 -3.02 -1.79 -21.48
C LYS A 161 -3.00 -0.60 -20.53
N VAL A 162 -3.32 -0.87 -19.26
CA VAL A 162 -3.26 0.11 -18.17
C VAL A 162 -2.48 -0.49 -17.02
N SER A 163 -1.84 0.37 -16.24
CA SER A 163 -1.09 -0.07 -15.07
C SER A 163 -1.26 0.90 -13.91
N GLY A 164 -1.03 0.36 -12.72
CA GLY A 164 -1.17 1.10 -11.49
C GLY A 164 -0.67 0.28 -10.31
N PHE A 165 -1.24 0.53 -9.16
CA PHE A 165 -0.90 -0.09 -7.90
C PHE A 165 -2.10 -0.85 -7.35
N TRP A 166 -1.83 -2.00 -6.76
CA TRP A 166 -2.82 -2.79 -6.05
C TRP A 166 -2.44 -2.92 -4.58
N ARG A 167 -3.46 -3.02 -3.73
CA ARG A 167 -3.32 -3.49 -2.35
C ARG A 167 -4.41 -4.51 -2.06
N TYR A 168 -4.15 -5.39 -1.11
CA TYR A 168 -5.17 -6.27 -0.57
C TYR A 168 -5.26 -6.11 0.94
N VAL A 169 -6.43 -5.77 1.45
CA VAL A 169 -6.66 -5.56 2.88
C VAL A 169 -8.04 -6.09 3.24
N GLY A 170 -8.11 -6.97 4.24
CA GLY A 170 -9.39 -7.39 4.83
C GLY A 170 -10.37 -8.07 3.86
N GLY A 171 -9.86 -8.89 2.93
CA GLY A 171 -10.73 -9.55 1.94
C GLY A 171 -11.00 -8.73 0.69
N GLU A 172 -10.38 -7.56 0.56
CA GLU A 172 -10.65 -6.61 -0.53
C GLU A 172 -9.40 -6.30 -1.33
N LEU A 173 -9.48 -6.47 -2.65
CA LEU A 173 -8.48 -6.01 -3.62
C LEU A 173 -8.82 -4.59 -4.07
N ILE A 174 -7.85 -3.69 -4.00
CA ILE A 174 -8.02 -2.27 -4.38
C ILE A 174 -7.02 -1.95 -5.48
N LEU A 175 -7.50 -1.43 -6.61
CA LEU A 175 -6.68 -0.98 -7.74
C LEU A 175 -6.72 0.55 -7.81
N THR A 176 -5.56 1.18 -8.01
CA THR A 176 -5.44 2.65 -8.16
C THR A 176 -4.37 2.99 -9.20
N GLY A 177 -4.50 4.10 -9.92
CA GLY A 177 -3.48 4.52 -10.88
C GLY A 177 -3.76 5.89 -11.49
N LYS A 178 -2.84 6.39 -12.32
CA LYS A 178 -3.00 7.70 -12.98
C LYS A 178 -4.23 7.74 -13.90
N LEU A 179 -4.52 6.62 -14.55
CA LEU A 179 -5.67 6.45 -15.45
C LEU A 179 -6.74 5.53 -14.85
N VAL A 180 -6.62 5.21 -13.56
CA VAL A 180 -7.48 4.26 -12.87
C VAL A 180 -7.95 4.89 -11.58
N GLU A 181 -9.20 5.34 -11.59
CA GLU A 181 -9.88 5.75 -10.38
C GLU A 181 -9.92 4.57 -9.40
N PRO A 182 -9.90 4.81 -8.08
CA PRO A 182 -9.90 3.73 -7.11
C PRO A 182 -11.05 2.76 -7.34
N GLN A 183 -10.70 1.50 -7.62
CA GLN A 183 -11.66 0.43 -7.84
C GLN A 183 -11.45 -0.67 -6.79
N TYR A 184 -12.55 -1.15 -6.23
CA TYR A 184 -12.56 -2.05 -5.08
C TYR A 184 -13.25 -3.35 -5.46
N TYR A 185 -12.67 -4.47 -5.06
CA TYR A 185 -13.19 -5.80 -5.31
C TYR A 185 -13.29 -6.60 -4.03
N GLN A 186 -14.47 -7.16 -3.77
CA GLN A 186 -14.66 -8.10 -2.68
C GLN A 186 -14.24 -9.50 -3.13
N GLN A 187 -13.34 -10.15 -2.39
CA GLN A 187 -12.99 -11.54 -2.63
C GLN A 187 -14.02 -12.49 -2.00
N SER A 188 -14.35 -13.55 -2.74
CA SER A 188 -15.04 -14.76 -2.28
C SER A 188 -14.38 -16.01 -2.85
N ASN A 189 -14.51 -17.14 -2.14
CA ASN A 189 -14.21 -18.46 -2.69
C ASN A 189 -15.50 -19.03 -3.29
N GLU A 190 -15.43 -19.53 -4.52
CA GLU A 190 -16.57 -20.08 -5.23
C GLU A 190 -16.22 -21.41 -5.90
N THR A 191 -17.24 -22.21 -6.21
CA THR A 191 -17.07 -23.40 -7.04
C THR A 191 -17.51 -23.05 -8.46
N MET A 192 -16.60 -23.21 -9.41
CA MET A 192 -16.77 -22.76 -10.79
C MET A 192 -16.92 -23.96 -11.73
N GLN A 193 -17.83 -23.86 -12.70
CA GLN A 193 -18.03 -24.87 -13.72
C GLN A 193 -16.90 -24.79 -14.76
N THR A 194 -16.24 -25.91 -15.02
CA THR A 194 -15.25 -26.05 -16.09
C THR A 194 -15.60 -27.21 -17.03
N HIS A 195 -14.84 -27.37 -18.11
CA HIS A 195 -14.93 -28.55 -18.99
C HIS A 195 -14.54 -29.85 -18.27
N LEU A 196 -13.84 -29.78 -17.12
CA LEU A 196 -13.48 -30.93 -16.27
C LEU A 196 -14.42 -31.09 -15.06
N GLY A 197 -15.57 -30.41 -15.09
CA GLY A 197 -16.54 -30.37 -14.00
C GLY A 197 -16.29 -29.21 -13.02
N LEU A 198 -16.89 -29.31 -11.83
CA LEU A 198 -16.76 -28.29 -10.79
C LEU A 198 -15.34 -28.23 -10.24
N ARG A 199 -14.82 -27.01 -10.08
CA ARG A 199 -13.48 -26.74 -9.53
C ARG A 199 -13.52 -25.56 -8.55
N PRO A 200 -12.67 -25.56 -7.51
CA PRO A 200 -12.56 -24.41 -6.63
C PRO A 200 -11.94 -23.23 -7.37
N GLY A 201 -12.39 -22.03 -7.05
CA GLY A 201 -11.85 -20.79 -7.59
C GLY A 201 -12.03 -19.63 -6.63
N GLU A 202 -11.34 -18.55 -6.93
CA GLU A 202 -11.47 -17.27 -6.24
C GLU A 202 -12.10 -16.26 -7.19
N VAL A 203 -13.06 -15.49 -6.67
CA VAL A 203 -13.78 -14.45 -7.40
C VAL A 203 -13.60 -13.12 -6.70
N PHE A 204 -13.37 -12.09 -7.49
CA PHE A 204 -13.17 -10.71 -7.08
C PHE A 204 -14.29 -9.89 -7.71
N LYS A 205 -15.34 -9.59 -6.93
CA LYS A 205 -16.53 -8.89 -7.41
C LYS A 205 -16.37 -7.37 -7.23
N PRO A 206 -16.56 -6.57 -8.31
CA PRO A 206 -16.42 -5.13 -8.20
C PRO A 206 -17.51 -4.56 -7.30
N LYS A 207 -17.14 -3.69 -6.36
CA LYS A 207 -18.11 -2.97 -5.52
C LYS A 207 -18.82 -1.83 -6.27
N MET A 208 -18.25 -1.39 -7.39
CA MET A 208 -18.81 -0.38 -8.27
C MET A 208 -18.72 -0.84 -9.73
N ASN A 209 -19.78 -0.63 -10.50
CA ASN A 209 -19.89 -1.05 -11.91
C ASN A 209 -20.03 0.14 -12.87
N LYS A 210 -19.47 1.29 -12.50
CA LYS A 210 -19.54 2.55 -13.28
C LYS A 210 -18.16 3.16 -13.57
N HIS A 211 -17.11 2.36 -13.45
CA HIS A 211 -15.75 2.75 -13.79
C HIS A 211 -15.65 3.07 -15.30
N SER A 212 -14.89 4.10 -15.65
CA SER A 212 -14.71 4.54 -17.04
C SER A 212 -14.05 3.49 -17.94
N LEU A 213 -13.11 2.72 -17.37
CA LEU A 213 -12.55 1.52 -18.00
C LEU A 213 -13.53 0.33 -17.91
N PRO A 214 -14.10 -0.16 -19.02
CA PRO A 214 -15.18 -1.15 -19.00
C PRO A 214 -14.78 -2.50 -18.37
N ALA A 215 -13.52 -2.90 -18.51
CA ALA A 215 -12.98 -4.11 -17.90
C ALA A 215 -12.98 -4.09 -16.37
N LEU A 216 -12.85 -2.92 -15.76
CA LEU A 216 -12.83 -2.80 -14.30
C LEU A 216 -14.23 -2.89 -13.67
N ASN A 217 -15.29 -2.87 -14.49
CA ASN A 217 -16.66 -3.11 -14.05
C ASN A 217 -17.03 -4.59 -13.95
N CYS A 218 -16.10 -5.49 -14.28
CA CYS A 218 -16.35 -6.92 -14.32
C CYS A 218 -15.72 -7.68 -13.16
N GLU A 219 -16.25 -8.87 -12.93
CA GLU A 219 -15.69 -9.82 -11.97
C GLU A 219 -14.39 -10.39 -12.53
N PHE A 220 -13.37 -10.44 -11.68
CA PHE A 220 -12.11 -11.13 -11.96
C PHE A 220 -12.10 -12.45 -11.19
N SER A 221 -11.49 -13.49 -11.76
CA SER A 221 -11.41 -14.78 -11.08
C SER A 221 -10.21 -15.61 -11.53
N ILE A 222 -9.93 -16.64 -10.74
CA ILE A 222 -9.06 -17.75 -11.10
C ILE A 222 -9.73 -19.07 -10.72
N VAL A 223 -9.50 -20.10 -11.52
CA VAL A 223 -9.89 -21.49 -11.21
C VAL A 223 -8.65 -22.32 -10.95
N TYR A 224 -8.66 -23.09 -9.87
CA TYR A 224 -7.56 -24.01 -9.53
C TYR A 224 -7.84 -25.39 -10.12
N MET A 225 -6.92 -25.85 -10.97
CA MET A 225 -7.04 -27.14 -11.66
C MET A 225 -6.65 -28.34 -10.78
N ASP A 226 -5.77 -28.11 -9.81
CA ASP A 226 -5.34 -29.10 -8.82
C ASP A 226 -6.09 -28.92 -7.50
N LYS A 227 -6.40 -30.02 -6.81
CA LYS A 227 -6.89 -29.98 -5.43
C LYS A 227 -5.70 -29.61 -4.53
N LYS A 228 -5.77 -28.48 -3.82
CA LYS A 228 -4.86 -28.19 -2.68
C LYS A 228 -4.99 -29.30 -1.64
#